data_AF-A0A2T4LK58-F1
#
_entry.id   AF-A0A2T4LK58-F1
#
_cell.length_a   1.000
_cell.length_b   1.000
_cell.length_c   1.000
_cell.angle_alpha   90.00
_cell.angle_beta   90.00
_cell.angle_gamma   90.00
#
_symmetry.space_group_name_H-M   'P 1'
#
loop_
_entity.id
_entity.type
_entity.pdbx_description
1 polymer ?
#
loop_
_entity_poly.entity_id
_entity_poly.type
_entity_poly.pdbx_seq_one_letter_code
_entity_poly.pdbx_strand_id
1 'polypeptide(L)'
;SELFKSMGATHVIHGGQTMNPSTQDIIDVIKQSNCKRALILPNNKNIQMASEQAADIVDVEALVVPTRSIPQGIAALFNYDKEDTLTDNKKRMLESLSVVKSGAITYAVRDTTIDGVEIKKGAFMGLAEDKIVTSNVEQNIAVQQLLQD
;
A
#
# COMPACT_ATOMS: atom_id res chain seq x y z
N SER A 1 -3.21 11.28 -4.22
CA SER A 1 -4.58 10.98 -4.72
C SER A 1 -4.66 11.15 -6.23
N GLU A 2 -4.19 12.27 -6.80
CA GLU A 2 -4.35 12.56 -8.24
C GLU A 2 -3.73 11.51 -9.16
N LEU A 3 -2.55 10.96 -8.81
CA LEU A 3 -1.95 9.86 -9.56
C LEU A 3 -2.89 8.64 -9.67
N PHE A 4 -3.38 8.13 -8.54
CA PHE A 4 -4.30 6.99 -8.50
C PHE A 4 -5.57 7.26 -9.32
N LYS A 5 -6.16 8.45 -9.20
CA LYS A 5 -7.34 8.83 -9.98
C LYS A 5 -7.06 8.88 -11.47
N SER A 6 -5.92 9.43 -11.89
CA SER A 6 -5.51 9.48 -13.30
C SER A 6 -5.30 8.09 -13.91
N MET A 7 -5.01 7.08 -13.08
CA MET A 7 -4.85 5.68 -13.47
C MET A 7 -6.16 4.87 -13.38
N GLY A 8 -7.30 5.51 -13.11
CA GLY A 8 -8.61 4.88 -13.11
C GLY A 8 -9.17 4.52 -11.72
N ALA A 9 -8.48 4.85 -10.62
CA ALA A 9 -9.07 4.71 -9.30
C ALA A 9 -10.25 5.68 -9.15
N THR A 10 -11.45 5.15 -8.87
CA THR A 10 -12.66 5.97 -8.75
C THR A 10 -12.76 6.65 -7.39
N HIS A 11 -12.24 6.02 -6.33
CA HIS A 11 -12.25 6.52 -4.96
C HIS A 11 -10.89 6.29 -4.30
N VAL A 12 -10.47 7.24 -3.46
CA VAL A 12 -9.23 7.14 -2.68
C VAL A 12 -9.56 7.48 -1.23
N ILE A 13 -9.41 6.50 -0.34
CA ILE A 13 -9.55 6.70 1.10
C ILE A 13 -8.19 7.13 1.63
N HIS A 14 -8.12 8.33 2.18
CA HIS A 14 -6.88 8.86 2.72
C HIS A 14 -6.58 8.25 4.10
N GLY A 15 -5.49 7.49 4.19
CA GLY A 15 -4.88 7.12 5.46
C GLY A 15 -3.84 8.17 5.91
N GLY A 16 -3.71 8.37 7.21
CA GLY A 16 -2.65 9.18 7.83
C GLY A 16 -1.64 8.29 8.55
N GLN A 17 -0.52 8.86 9.02
CA GLN A 17 0.47 8.11 9.82
C GLN A 17 -0.12 7.43 11.07
N THR A 18 -1.21 7.97 11.59
CA THR A 18 -1.94 7.46 12.77
C THR A 18 -3.36 7.03 12.46
N MET A 19 -3.79 7.08 11.19
CA MET A 19 -5.19 6.84 10.80
C MET A 19 -5.23 5.75 9.73
N ASN A 20 -5.47 4.51 10.19
CA ASN A 20 -5.85 3.41 9.32
C ASN A 20 -7.38 3.43 9.19
N PRO A 21 -7.94 3.52 7.98
CA PRO A 21 -9.37 3.35 7.73
C PRO A 21 -9.90 2.07 8.38
N SER A 22 -11.08 2.17 8.98
CA SER A 22 -11.80 1.04 9.52
C SER A 22 -12.53 0.26 8.41
N THR A 23 -12.97 -0.95 8.73
CA THR A 23 -13.85 -1.76 7.85
C THR A 23 -15.09 -0.95 7.44
N GLN A 24 -15.68 -0.20 8.37
CA GLN A 24 -16.87 0.61 8.11
C GLN A 24 -16.59 1.74 7.12
N ASP A 25 -15.44 2.42 7.22
CA ASP A 25 -15.07 3.48 6.28
C ASP A 25 -15.00 2.96 4.84
N ILE A 26 -14.47 1.74 4.65
CA ILE A 26 -14.37 1.11 3.34
C ILE A 26 -15.76 0.71 2.81
N ILE A 27 -16.60 0.12 3.67
CA ILE A 27 -17.99 -0.23 3.33
C ILE A 27 -18.78 1.02 2.90
N ASP A 28 -18.66 2.10 3.65
CA ASP A 28 -19.39 3.34 3.39
C ASP A 28 -19.00 3.94 2.04
N VAL A 29 -17.71 3.93 1.69
CA VAL A 29 -17.25 4.40 0.38
C VAL A 29 -17.77 3.51 -0.75
N ILE A 30 -17.76 2.19 -0.59
CA ILE A 30 -18.32 1.28 -1.59
C ILE A 30 -19.81 1.55 -1.79
N LYS A 31 -20.58 1.68 -0.71
CA LYS A 31 -22.02 1.99 -0.76
C LYS A 31 -22.29 3.33 -1.42
N GLN A 32 -21.56 4.38 -1.04
CA GLN A 32 -21.72 5.72 -1.60
C GLN A 32 -21.35 5.79 -3.08
N SER A 33 -20.43 4.93 -3.54
CA SER A 33 -20.02 4.89 -4.95
C SER A 33 -21.11 4.40 -5.91
N ASN A 34 -22.15 3.72 -5.40
CA ASN A 34 -23.16 3.02 -6.20
C ASN A 34 -22.56 2.08 -7.27
N CYS A 35 -21.36 1.54 -7.02
CA CYS A 35 -20.72 0.61 -7.94
C CYS A 35 -21.46 -0.74 -7.95
N LYS A 36 -21.35 -1.47 -9.05
CA LYS A 36 -21.87 -2.85 -9.13
C LYS A 36 -20.86 -3.88 -8.65
N ARG A 37 -19.58 -3.52 -8.70
CA ARG A 37 -18.42 -4.35 -8.34
C ARG A 37 -17.29 -3.45 -7.84
N ALA A 38 -16.45 -3.95 -6.94
CA ALA A 38 -15.35 -3.19 -6.34
C ALA A 38 -14.04 -3.98 -6.32
N LEU A 39 -12.93 -3.32 -6.66
CA LEU A 39 -11.58 -3.77 -6.34
C LEU A 39 -11.00 -2.86 -5.26
N ILE A 40 -10.47 -3.47 -4.19
CA ILE A 40 -9.92 -2.75 -3.05
C ILE A 40 -8.40 -2.96 -3.03
N LEU A 41 -7.64 -1.86 -3.05
CA LEU A 41 -6.18 -1.84 -3.01
C LEU A 41 -5.71 -1.14 -1.72
N PRO A 42 -5.34 -1.89 -0.66
CA PRO A 42 -5.12 -1.31 0.67
C PRO A 42 -3.88 -0.42 0.78
N ASN A 43 -2.83 -0.71 0.01
CA ASN A 43 -1.53 -0.01 0.00
C ASN A 43 -0.85 0.14 1.37
N ASN A 44 -1.28 -0.64 2.37
CA ASN A 44 -0.77 -0.66 3.74
C ASN A 44 -1.20 -1.98 4.39
N LYS A 45 -0.23 -2.75 4.89
CA LYS A 45 -0.47 -4.06 5.54
C LYS A 45 -1.48 -4.01 6.68
N ASN A 46 -1.58 -2.88 7.39
CA ASN A 46 -2.44 -2.75 8.55
C ASN A 46 -3.93 -2.57 8.16
N ILE A 47 -4.22 -2.23 6.91
CA ILE A 47 -5.58 -2.04 6.37
C ILE A 47 -6.06 -3.33 5.67
N GLN A 48 -5.17 -4.30 5.47
CA GLN A 48 -5.45 -5.54 4.72
C GLN A 48 -6.67 -6.28 5.29
N MET A 49 -6.67 -6.56 6.59
CA MET A 49 -7.77 -7.28 7.26
C MET A 49 -9.09 -6.51 7.19
N ALA A 50 -9.06 -5.19 7.39
CA ALA A 50 -10.25 -4.35 7.27
C ALA A 50 -10.82 -4.36 5.85
N SER A 51 -9.94 -4.40 4.84
CA SER A 51 -10.33 -4.46 3.42
C SER A 51 -10.98 -5.79 3.06
N GLU A 52 -10.43 -6.89 3.57
CA GLU A 52 -10.98 -8.24 3.38
C GLU A 52 -12.36 -8.36 4.03
N GLN A 53 -12.49 -7.94 5.28
CA GLN A 53 -13.79 -7.91 5.96
C GLN A 53 -14.81 -7.01 5.23
N ALA A 54 -14.38 -5.87 4.72
CA ALA A 54 -15.27 -4.98 3.97
C ALA A 54 -15.76 -5.67 2.69
N ALA A 55 -14.88 -6.37 1.97
CA ALA A 55 -15.26 -7.13 0.78
C ALA A 55 -16.26 -8.25 1.07
N ASP A 56 -16.17 -8.88 2.25
CA ASP A 56 -17.10 -9.94 2.67
C ASP A 56 -18.48 -9.42 3.13
N ILE A 57 -18.55 -8.17 3.61
CA ILE A 57 -19.77 -7.59 4.20
C ILE A 57 -20.63 -6.84 3.17
N VAL A 58 -20.02 -6.25 2.12
CA VAL A 58 -20.77 -5.46 1.14
C VAL A 58 -21.68 -6.31 0.25
N ASP A 59 -22.82 -5.74 -0.16
CA ASP A 59 -23.83 -6.43 -0.98
C ASP A 59 -23.45 -6.57 -2.46
N VAL A 60 -22.30 -6.02 -2.87
CA VAL A 60 -21.80 -6.02 -4.25
C VAL A 60 -20.60 -6.95 -4.37
N GLU A 61 -20.31 -7.44 -5.58
CA GLU A 61 -19.13 -8.27 -5.81
C GLU A 61 -17.85 -7.44 -5.53
N ALA A 62 -17.13 -7.76 -4.47
CA ALA A 62 -15.93 -7.06 -4.06
C ALA A 62 -14.75 -8.01 -3.90
N LEU A 63 -13.57 -7.59 -4.37
CA LEU A 63 -12.32 -8.35 -4.23
C LEU A 63 -11.19 -7.45 -3.76
N VAL A 64 -10.36 -7.99 -2.87
CA VAL A 64 -9.13 -7.33 -2.42
C VAL A 64 -7.95 -7.77 -3.26
N VAL A 65 -7.17 -6.78 -3.73
CA VAL A 65 -5.82 -6.95 -4.27
C VAL A 65 -4.85 -6.52 -3.17
N PRO A 66 -4.10 -7.46 -2.56
CA PRO A 66 -3.40 -7.29 -1.27
C PRO A 66 -2.12 -6.45 -1.38
N THR A 67 -2.24 -5.23 -1.91
CA THR A 67 -1.16 -4.24 -2.01
C THR A 67 -0.78 -3.73 -0.63
N ARG A 68 0.52 -3.66 -0.35
CA ARG A 68 1.06 -3.29 0.97
C ARG A 68 1.77 -1.94 0.97
N SER A 69 2.07 -1.41 -0.21
CA SER A 69 2.74 -0.13 -0.39
C SER A 69 2.16 0.66 -1.57
N ILE A 70 2.40 1.97 -1.59
CA ILE A 70 1.97 2.84 -2.70
C ILE A 70 2.53 2.38 -4.06
N PRO A 71 3.83 2.02 -4.19
CA PRO A 71 4.36 1.48 -5.45
C PRO A 71 3.64 0.22 -5.94
N GLN A 72 3.30 -0.70 -5.03
CA GLN A 72 2.50 -1.89 -5.36
C GLN A 72 1.10 -1.53 -5.86
N GLY A 73 0.45 -0.54 -5.24
CA GLY A 73 -0.84 0.00 -5.70
C GLY A 73 -0.81 0.57 -7.12
N ILE A 74 0.25 1.32 -7.42
CA ILE A 74 0.48 1.89 -8.76
C ILE A 74 0.67 0.77 -9.78
N ALA A 75 1.52 -0.22 -9.47
CA ALA A 75 1.77 -1.36 -10.35
C ALA A 75 0.50 -2.18 -10.61
N ALA A 76 -0.29 -2.43 -9.57
CA ALA A 76 -1.59 -3.10 -9.70
C ALA A 76 -2.52 -2.32 -10.62
N LEU A 77 -2.75 -1.02 -10.36
CA LEU A 77 -3.64 -0.22 -11.20
C LEU A 77 -3.17 -0.09 -12.65
N PHE A 78 -1.86 -0.04 -12.89
CA PHE A 78 -1.33 0.00 -14.25
C PHE A 78 -1.71 -1.25 -15.07
N ASN A 79 -1.95 -2.37 -14.38
CA ASN A 79 -2.40 -3.63 -14.98
C ASN A 79 -3.93 -3.81 -14.92
N TYR A 80 -4.70 -2.79 -14.56
CA TYR A 80 -6.16 -2.85 -14.62
C TYR A 80 -6.67 -2.83 -16.07
N ASP A 81 -7.69 -3.64 -16.36
CA ASP A 81 -8.42 -3.62 -17.62
C ASP A 81 -9.92 -3.55 -17.35
N LYS A 82 -10.58 -2.53 -17.88
CA LYS A 82 -12.01 -2.30 -17.67
C LYS A 82 -12.91 -3.33 -18.37
N GLU A 83 -12.40 -4.01 -19.39
CA GLU A 83 -13.17 -4.99 -20.16
C GLU A 83 -13.14 -6.39 -19.49
N ASP A 84 -12.24 -6.59 -18.52
CA ASP A 84 -12.05 -7.86 -17.82
C ASP A 84 -13.02 -8.06 -16.64
N THR A 85 -13.13 -9.32 -16.22
CA THR A 85 -13.83 -9.67 -14.98
C THR A 85 -13.07 -9.18 -13.75
N LEU A 86 -13.74 -9.15 -12.59
CA LEU A 86 -13.11 -8.77 -11.32
C LEU A 86 -11.98 -9.73 -10.94
N THR A 87 -12.20 -11.02 -11.18
CA THR A 87 -11.23 -12.10 -10.89
C THR A 87 -10.02 -12.04 -11.82
N ASP A 88 -10.23 -11.82 -13.12
CA ASP A 88 -9.12 -11.71 -14.09
C ASP A 88 -8.25 -10.48 -13.81
N ASN A 89 -8.90 -9.35 -13.50
CA ASN A 89 -8.21 -8.16 -13.03
C ASN A 89 -7.40 -8.45 -11.76
N LYS A 90 -8.01 -9.06 -10.73
CA LYS A 90 -7.30 -9.40 -9.49
C LYS A 90 -6.08 -10.29 -9.78
N LYS A 91 -6.20 -11.29 -10.64
CA LYS A 91 -5.10 -12.17 -11.02
C LYS A 91 -3.97 -11.41 -11.68
N ARG A 92 -4.26 -10.60 -12.70
CA ARG A 92 -3.26 -9.79 -13.42
C ARG A 92 -2.56 -8.80 -12.51
N MET A 93 -3.33 -8.15 -11.63
CA MET A 93 -2.80 -7.25 -10.61
C MET A 93 -1.88 -7.97 -9.62
N LEU A 94 -2.26 -9.16 -9.16
CA LEU A 94 -1.43 -9.98 -8.27
C LEU A 94 -0.09 -10.38 -8.90
N GLU A 95 -0.11 -10.77 -10.17
CA GLU A 95 1.11 -11.09 -10.92
C GLU A 95 2.07 -9.88 -10.95
N SER A 96 1.54 -8.66 -11.13
CA SER A 96 2.35 -7.44 -11.12
C SER A 96 3.03 -7.16 -9.77
N LEU A 97 2.47 -7.64 -8.65
CA LEU A 97 3.06 -7.40 -7.33
C LEU A 97 4.38 -8.19 -7.15
N SER A 98 4.49 -9.36 -7.78
CA SER A 98 5.64 -10.26 -7.60
C SER A 98 6.96 -9.69 -8.12
N VAL A 99 6.90 -8.71 -9.03
CA VAL A 99 8.06 -8.07 -9.64
C VAL A 99 8.37 -6.68 -9.06
N VAL A 100 7.59 -6.24 -8.07
CA VAL A 100 7.76 -4.93 -7.43
C VAL A 100 8.53 -5.08 -6.12
N LYS A 101 9.72 -4.49 -6.07
CA LYS A 101 10.40 -4.15 -4.82
C LYS A 101 10.06 -2.71 -4.44
N SER A 102 9.64 -2.47 -3.21
CA SER A 102 9.38 -1.13 -2.69
C SER A 102 10.43 -0.72 -1.66
N GLY A 103 10.85 0.55 -1.74
CA GLY A 103 11.80 1.16 -0.82
C GLY A 103 11.26 2.50 -0.33
N ALA A 104 11.52 2.83 0.94
CA ALA A 104 11.17 4.12 1.52
C ALA A 104 12.29 4.68 2.40
N ILE A 105 12.40 6.00 2.44
CA ILE A 105 13.29 6.72 3.36
C ILE A 105 12.43 7.51 4.33
N THR A 106 12.74 7.37 5.61
CA THR A 106 12.13 8.16 6.69
C THR A 106 13.19 8.52 7.71
N TYR A 107 12.82 9.23 8.78
CA TYR A 107 13.74 9.59 9.86
C TYR A 107 13.29 8.99 11.19
N ALA A 108 14.26 8.71 12.06
CA ALA A 108 14.02 8.15 13.36
C ALA A 108 13.61 9.24 14.37
N VAL A 109 12.51 9.00 15.10
CA VAL A 109 12.04 9.93 16.15
C VAL A 109 12.66 9.68 17.52
N ARG A 110 13.34 8.55 17.69
CA ARG A 110 13.99 8.12 18.93
C ARG A 110 15.16 7.17 18.64
N ASP A 111 16.04 7.03 19.62
CA ASP A 111 17.07 5.99 19.60
C ASP A 111 16.42 4.62 19.80
N THR A 112 16.83 3.63 19.01
CA THR A 112 16.36 2.24 19.14
C THR A 112 17.30 1.29 18.39
N THR A 113 17.14 0.00 18.65
CA THR A 113 17.70 -1.06 17.80
C THR A 113 16.54 -1.91 17.30
N ILE A 114 16.46 -2.12 15.99
CA ILE A 114 15.41 -2.94 15.35
C ILE A 114 16.12 -3.91 14.41
N ASP A 115 15.85 -5.21 14.55
CA ASP A 115 16.43 -6.27 13.72
C ASP A 115 17.97 -6.22 13.60
N GLY A 116 18.65 -5.75 14.66
CA GLY A 116 20.11 -5.61 14.70
C GLY A 116 20.66 -4.30 14.10
N VAL A 117 19.81 -3.45 13.51
CA VAL A 117 20.20 -2.12 13.02
C VAL A 117 20.13 -1.11 14.15
N GLU A 118 21.25 -0.45 14.45
CA GLU A 118 21.28 0.65 15.41
C GLU A 118 20.75 1.94 14.76
N ILE A 119 19.75 2.55 15.41
CA ILE A 119 19.05 3.70 14.90
C ILE A 119 19.18 4.83 15.92
N LYS A 120 19.78 5.94 15.50
CA LYS A 120 19.86 7.16 16.29
C LYS A 120 18.72 8.10 15.92
N LYS A 121 18.18 8.82 16.90
CA LYS A 121 17.20 9.88 16.70
C LYS A 121 17.74 10.89 15.68
N GLY A 122 16.92 11.22 14.69
CA GLY A 122 17.25 12.13 13.60
C GLY A 122 18.01 11.48 12.44
N ALA A 123 18.51 10.25 12.58
CA ALA A 123 19.08 9.52 11.45
C ALA A 123 17.98 9.13 10.44
N PHE A 124 18.38 9.01 9.18
CA PHE A 124 17.56 8.48 8.10
C PHE A 124 17.58 6.96 8.11
N MET A 125 16.41 6.35 8.00
CA MET A 125 16.22 4.91 7.90
C MET A 125 15.77 4.54 6.49
N GLY A 126 16.41 3.53 5.90
CA GLY A 126 15.97 2.90 4.67
C GLY A 126 15.13 1.68 4.97
N LEU A 127 13.92 1.65 4.44
CA LEU A 127 12.97 0.55 4.57
C LEU A 127 12.89 -0.18 3.23
N ALA A 128 13.27 -1.45 3.21
CA ALA A 128 12.96 -2.36 2.11
C ALA A 128 11.65 -3.08 2.48
N GLU A 129 10.61 -2.85 1.69
CA GLU A 129 9.22 -3.15 2.08
C GLU A 129 8.90 -2.52 3.46
N ASP A 130 8.68 -3.35 4.47
CA ASP A 130 8.39 -2.94 5.85
C ASP A 130 9.60 -3.06 6.79
N LYS A 131 10.74 -3.54 6.29
CA LYS A 131 11.92 -3.86 7.12
C LYS A 131 12.94 -2.76 7.05
N ILE A 132 13.44 -2.34 8.21
CA ILE A 132 14.55 -1.39 8.27
C ILE A 132 15.83 -2.16 7.95
N VAL A 133 16.46 -1.81 6.83
CA VAL A 133 17.70 -2.45 6.35
C VAL A 133 18.92 -1.56 6.50
N THR A 134 18.72 -0.25 6.66
CA THR A 134 19.82 0.71 6.86
C THR A 134 19.39 1.89 7.73
N SER A 135 20.38 2.49 8.39
CA SER A 135 20.28 3.70 9.22
C SER A 135 21.55 4.54 9.04
N ASN A 136 21.40 5.81 8.64
CA ASN A 136 22.52 6.74 8.47
C ASN A 136 22.10 8.18 8.76
N VAL A 137 23.02 8.99 9.30
CA VAL A 137 22.78 10.43 9.54
C VAL A 137 22.68 11.24 8.25
N GLU A 138 23.26 10.74 7.15
CA GLU A 138 23.18 11.34 5.82
C GLU A 138 22.15 10.61 4.94
N GLN A 139 21.14 11.36 4.46
CA GLN A 139 20.06 10.80 3.65
C GLN A 139 20.56 10.10 2.38
N ASN A 140 21.52 10.70 1.68
CA ASN A 140 22.05 10.13 0.43
C ASN A 140 22.73 8.78 0.65
N ILE A 141 23.44 8.61 1.76
CA ILE A 141 24.10 7.34 2.10
C ILE A 141 23.03 6.28 2.43
N ALA A 142 22.00 6.65 3.23
CA ALA A 142 20.89 5.75 3.52
C ALA A 142 20.16 5.30 2.23
N VAL A 143 19.96 6.20 1.26
CA VAL A 143 19.38 5.87 -0.05
C VAL A 143 20.27 4.89 -0.82
N GLN A 144 21.57 5.16 -0.92
CA GLN A 144 22.50 4.30 -1.66
C GLN A 144 22.56 2.89 -1.06
N GLN A 145 22.57 2.79 0.28
CA GLN A 145 22.57 1.51 0.98
C GLN A 145 21.25 0.76 0.78
N LEU A 146 20.11 1.45 0.80
CA LEU A 146 18.79 0.85 0.54
C LEU A 146 18.71 0.26 -0.88
N LEU A 147 19.30 0.92 -1.87
CA LEU A 147 19.28 0.44 -3.27
C LEU A 147 20.18 -0.78 -3.53
N GLN A 148 21.01 -1.18 -2.57
CA GLN A 148 21.89 -2.35 -2.67
C GLN A 148 21.25 -3.65 -2.14
N ASP A 149 20.03 -3.57 -1.60
CA ASP A 149 19.22 -4.70 -1.08
C ASP A 149 18.27 -5.30 -2.16
#